data_AF-A0A4P7RZM2-F1
#
_entry.id   AF-A0A4P7RZM2-F1
#
_cell.length_a   1.000
_cell.length_b   1.000
_cell.length_c   1.000
_cell.angle_alpha   90.00
_cell.angle_beta   90.00
_cell.angle_gamma   90.00
#
_symmetry.space_group_name_H-M   'P 1'
#
loop_
_entity.id
_entity.type
_entity.pdbx_description
1 polymer ?
#
loop_
_entity_poly.entity_id
_entity_poly.type
_entity_poly.pdbx_seq_one_letter_code
_entity_poly.pdbx_strand_id
1 'polypeptide(L)'
;MAIATAGLIVTGANAASFLRAKGSFSTFLYDLKYDPSRACSKPYRPYQMDKWAREQYVRDGETYLSCLRETANSDAEYAQQVIRDGNRKAADEFLEEVRRGY
;
A
#
# COMPACT_ATOMS: atom_id res chain seq x y z
N MET A 1 49.03 -23.46 1.25
CA MET A 1 48.13 -23.32 2.42
C MET A 1 47.14 -22.21 2.12
N ALA A 2 45.93 -22.35 2.65
CA ALA A 2 44.68 -21.76 2.17
C ALA A 2 44.60 -20.22 2.24
N ILE A 3 44.13 -19.65 1.11
CA ILE A 3 43.04 -18.68 0.93
C ILE A 3 42.66 -17.82 2.15
N ALA A 4 42.95 -16.52 2.07
CA ALA A 4 42.33 -15.50 2.92
C ALA A 4 41.18 -14.83 2.14
N THR A 5 39.96 -15.35 2.29
CA THR A 5 38.73 -14.68 1.85
C THR A 5 38.38 -13.57 2.82
N ALA A 6 38.73 -12.32 2.50
CA ALA A 6 38.17 -11.14 3.17
C ALA A 6 36.91 -10.70 2.41
N GLY A 7 35.86 -11.52 2.48
CA GLY A 7 34.53 -11.17 1.99
C GLY A 7 33.78 -10.38 3.05
N LEU A 8 34.00 -9.07 3.11
CA LEU A 8 33.12 -8.15 3.83
C LEU A 8 32.15 -7.52 2.83
N ILE A 9 31.14 -8.31 2.43
CA ILE A 9 29.96 -7.78 1.74
C ILE A 9 29.08 -7.17 2.83
N VAL A 10 29.29 -5.87 3.08
CA VAL A 10 28.34 -5.05 3.83
C VAL A 10 27.32 -4.52 2.83
N THR A 11 26.35 -5.34 2.44
CA THR A 11 25.17 -4.88 1.70
C THR A 11 23.93 -5.21 2.51
N GLY A 12 23.51 -4.24 3.30
CA GLY A 12 22.32 -4.38 4.13
C GLY A 12 21.93 -3.10 4.84
N ALA A 13 22.31 -1.94 4.29
CA ALA A 13 21.67 -0.70 4.68
C ALA A 13 20.25 -0.71 4.07
N ASN A 14 19.32 -1.37 4.77
CA ASN A 14 17.90 -1.13 4.61
C ASN A 14 17.66 0.33 5.04
N ALA A 15 17.95 1.26 4.13
CA ALA A 15 17.42 2.61 4.22
C ALA A 15 15.91 2.44 4.19
N ALA A 16 15.30 2.46 5.38
CA ALA A 16 13.86 2.57 5.56
C ALA A 16 13.46 3.89 4.90
N SER A 17 13.25 3.82 3.60
CA SER A 17 12.82 4.93 2.78
C SER A 17 11.53 5.41 3.42
N PHE A 18 11.58 6.60 3.99
CA PHE A 18 10.44 7.31 4.55
C PHE A 18 9.53 7.80 3.40
N LEU A 19 9.28 6.93 2.43
CA LEU A 19 8.35 7.13 1.34
C LEU A 19 6.97 6.99 1.95
N ARG A 20 6.24 8.11 2.00
CA ARG A 20 4.81 8.08 2.28
C ARG A 20 4.17 7.07 1.34
N ALA A 21 3.52 6.06 1.92
CA ALA A 21 2.69 5.16 1.13
C ALA A 21 1.62 6.00 0.39
N LYS A 22 1.44 5.71 -0.90
CA LYS A 22 0.38 6.32 -1.73
C LYS A 22 -0.95 5.62 -1.46
N GLY A 23 -2.05 6.26 -1.83
CA GLY A 23 -3.40 5.72 -1.63
C GLY A 23 -3.86 5.82 -0.18
N SER A 24 -4.73 4.91 0.24
CA SER A 24 -5.27 4.87 1.60
C SER A 24 -4.33 4.24 2.63
N PHE A 25 -3.07 4.08 2.26
CA PHE A 25 -2.01 3.51 3.09
C PHE A 25 -1.28 4.60 3.87
N SER A 26 -0.80 4.27 5.07
CA SER A 26 0.07 5.13 5.86
C SER A 26 1.12 4.30 6.58
N THR A 27 2.32 4.85 6.70
CA THR A 27 3.45 4.16 7.36
C THR A 27 3.64 4.76 8.74
N PHE A 28 3.66 3.93 9.79
CA PHE A 28 4.01 4.37 11.15
C PHE A 28 4.88 3.32 11.84
N LEU A 29 6.10 3.70 12.27
CA LEU A 29 7.03 2.83 13.01
C LEU A 29 7.12 1.41 12.41
N TYR A 30 7.39 1.29 11.11
CA TYR A 30 7.51 0.02 10.37
C TYR A 30 6.20 -0.72 10.04
N ASP A 31 5.05 -0.25 10.51
CA ASP A 31 3.75 -0.85 10.17
C ASP A 31 3.09 -0.11 8.99
N LEU A 32 2.53 -0.88 8.06
CA LEU A 32 1.75 -0.37 6.94
C LEU A 32 0.27 -0.44 7.31
N LYS A 33 -0.27 0.70 7.71
CA LYS A 33 -1.69 0.82 8.07
C LYS A 33 -2.52 1.15 6.84
N TYR A 34 -3.66 0.46 6.72
CA TYR A 34 -4.61 0.66 5.63
C TYR A 34 -5.94 1.20 6.16
N ASP A 35 -6.41 2.33 5.63
CA ASP A 35 -7.69 2.93 5.99
C ASP A 35 -8.39 3.56 4.76
N PRO A 36 -9.25 2.80 4.04
CA PRO A 36 -9.96 3.27 2.85
C PRO A 36 -10.96 4.37 3.14
N SER A 37 -11.34 4.58 4.41
CA SER A 37 -12.33 5.58 4.77
C SER A 37 -11.86 7.01 4.53
N ARG A 38 -10.54 7.23 4.46
CA ARG A 38 -9.96 8.57 4.25
C ARG A 38 -10.28 9.16 2.87
N ALA A 39 -10.59 8.31 1.90
CA ALA A 39 -10.99 8.72 0.55
C ALA A 39 -12.52 8.87 0.38
N CYS A 40 -13.32 8.39 1.35
CA CYS A 40 -14.77 8.29 1.23
C CYS A 40 -15.49 9.23 2.22
N SER A 41 -16.50 9.95 1.74
CA SER A 41 -17.32 10.81 2.60
C SER A 41 -18.31 9.98 3.41
N LYS A 42 -18.08 9.84 4.72
CA LYS A 42 -18.99 9.14 5.62
C LYS A 42 -20.26 9.97 5.84
N PRO A 43 -21.47 9.41 5.66
CA PRO A 43 -22.70 10.15 5.92
C PRO A 43 -22.85 10.47 7.40
N TYR A 44 -23.38 11.66 7.67
CA TYR A 44 -23.70 12.08 9.03
C TYR A 44 -24.94 11.35 9.52
N ARG A 45 -24.87 10.88 10.77
CA ARG A 45 -26.05 10.36 11.45
C ARG A 45 -27.10 11.48 11.53
N PRO A 46 -28.34 11.26 11.08
CA PRO A 46 -29.36 12.29 11.13
C PRO A 46 -29.73 12.60 12.59
N TYR A 47 -29.98 13.88 12.86
CA TYR A 47 -30.43 14.34 14.19
C TYR A 47 -31.89 13.97 14.48
N GLN A 48 -32.73 13.96 13.45
CA GLN A 48 -34.12 13.53 13.53
C GLN A 48 -34.28 12.17 12.85
N MET A 49 -35.04 11.28 13.49
CA MET A 49 -35.31 9.92 12.99
C MET A 49 -36.61 9.87 12.21
N ASP A 50 -36.92 10.93 11.45
CA ASP A 50 -38.05 10.88 10.52
C ASP A 50 -37.75 9.90 9.37
N LYS A 51 -38.81 9.41 8.73
CA LYS A 51 -38.71 8.38 7.70
C LYS A 51 -37.80 8.82 6.54
N TRP A 52 -37.90 10.08 6.13
CA TRP A 52 -37.12 10.60 5.01
C TRP A 52 -35.63 10.71 5.36
N ALA A 53 -35.30 11.26 6.54
CA ALA A 53 -33.91 11.36 7.00
C ALA A 53 -33.26 9.99 7.17
N ARG A 54 -34.02 8.98 7.63
CA ARG A 54 -33.53 7.60 7.73
C ARG A 54 -33.28 6.99 6.34
N GLU A 55 -34.21 7.13 5.41
CA GLU A 55 -34.05 6.63 4.04
C GLU A 55 -32.85 7.27 3.33
N GLN A 56 -32.67 8.59 3.52
CA GLN A 56 -31.52 9.29 2.98
C GLN A 56 -30.21 8.79 3.59
N TYR A 57 -30.13 8.62 4.91
CA TYR A 57 -28.96 8.07 5.58
C TYR A 57 -28.60 6.67 5.09
N VAL A 58 -29.59 5.82 4.80
CA VAL A 58 -29.36 4.49 4.23
C VAL A 58 -28.79 4.59 2.82
N ARG A 59 -29.37 5.42 1.93
CA ARG A 59 -28.86 5.62 0.56
C ARG A 59 -27.43 6.16 0.54
N ASP A 60 -27.15 7.15 1.38
CA ASP A 60 -25.80 7.71 1.49
C ASP A 60 -24.83 6.68 2.11
N GLY A 61 -25.33 5.83 3.01
CA GLY A 61 -24.60 4.69 3.56
C GLY A 61 -24.21 3.66 2.50
N GLU A 62 -25.12 3.31 1.59
CA GLU A 62 -24.82 2.43 0.45
C GLU A 62 -23.75 3.04 -0.46
N THR A 63 -23.86 4.33 -0.75
CA THR A 63 -22.86 5.07 -1.54
C THR A 63 -21.48 5.04 -0.85
N TYR A 64 -21.44 5.29 0.45
CA TYR A 64 -20.20 5.22 1.24
C TYR A 64 -19.59 3.82 1.22
N LEU A 65 -20.39 2.77 1.39
CA LEU A 65 -19.93 1.38 1.33
C LEU A 65 -19.42 1.00 -0.07
N SER A 66 -20.04 1.50 -1.15
CA SER A 66 -19.54 1.30 -2.51
C SER A 66 -18.18 1.95 -2.69
N CYS A 67 -18.04 3.22 -2.27
CA CYS A 67 -16.78 3.95 -2.32
C CYS A 67 -15.65 3.21 -1.58
N LEU A 68 -15.92 2.67 -0.39
CA LEU A 68 -14.95 1.89 0.37
C LEU A 68 -14.47 0.66 -0.40
N ARG A 69 -15.38 -0.07 -1.04
CA ARG A 69 -15.07 -1.27 -1.82
C ARG A 69 -14.27 -0.93 -3.07
N GLU A 70 -14.68 0.10 -3.80
CA GLU A 70 -13.99 0.55 -5.01
C GLU A 70 -12.58 1.04 -4.71
N THR A 71 -12.43 1.86 -3.66
CA THR A 71 -11.13 2.34 -3.18
C THR A 71 -10.24 1.16 -2.77
N ALA A 72 -10.79 0.19 -2.03
CA ALA A 72 -10.05 -1.01 -1.62
C ALA A 72 -9.57 -1.86 -2.78
N ASN A 73 -10.42 -2.07 -3.79
CA ASN A 73 -10.02 -2.81 -4.98
C ASN A 73 -8.93 -2.06 -5.76
N SER A 74 -9.09 -0.75 -5.97
CA SER A 74 -8.10 0.06 -6.68
C SER A 74 -6.75 0.10 -5.96
N ASP A 75 -6.76 0.28 -4.64
CA ASP A 75 -5.56 0.27 -3.80
C ASP A 75 -4.88 -1.11 -3.82
N ALA A 76 -5.65 -2.21 -3.82
CA ALA A 76 -5.12 -3.56 -3.90
C ALA A 76 -4.47 -3.86 -5.27
N GLU A 77 -5.12 -3.47 -6.36
CA GLU A 77 -4.56 -3.59 -7.72
C GLU A 77 -3.25 -2.80 -7.84
N TYR A 78 -3.24 -1.57 -7.32
CA TYR A 78 -2.03 -0.75 -7.30
C TYR A 78 -0.92 -1.39 -6.47
N ALA A 79 -1.22 -1.90 -5.27
CA ALA A 79 -0.24 -2.58 -4.43
C ALA A 79 0.36 -3.81 -5.11
N GLN A 80 -0.47 -4.63 -5.76
CA GLN A 80 -0.01 -5.78 -6.55
C GLN A 80 0.91 -5.37 -7.70
N GLN A 81 0.57 -4.30 -8.43
CA GLN A 81 1.41 -3.76 -9.49
C GLN A 81 2.77 -3.32 -8.96
N VAL A 82 2.80 -2.54 -7.87
CA VAL A 82 4.05 -2.06 -7.26
C VAL A 82 4.94 -3.21 -6.81
N ILE A 83 4.37 -4.24 -6.18
CA ILE A 83 5.12 -5.44 -5.76
C ILE A 83 5.72 -6.16 -6.97
N ARG A 84 4.92 -6.39 -8.02
CA ARG A 84 5.36 -7.07 -9.24
C ARG A 84 6.48 -6.30 -9.93
N ASP A 85 6.32 -4.99 -10.09
CA ASP A 85 7.29 -4.14 -10.76
C ASP A 85 8.60 -4.05 -9.96
N GLY A 86 8.51 -3.99 -8.63
CA GLY A 86 9.67 -4.04 -7.73
C GLY A 86 10.42 -5.37 -7.81
N ASN A 87 9.71 -6.50 -7.82
CA ASN A 87 10.31 -7.83 -7.96
C ASN A 87 11.03 -7.97 -9.31
N ARG A 88 10.35 -7.61 -10.41
CA ARG A 88 10.94 -7.64 -11.75
C ARG A 88 12.20 -6.79 -11.81
N LYS A 89 12.16 -5.56 -11.28
CA LYS A 89 13.32 -4.67 -11.26
C LYS A 89 14.50 -5.30 -10.51
N ALA A 90 14.26 -5.86 -9.32
CA ALA A 90 15.30 -6.52 -8.53
C ALA A 90 15.89 -7.74 -9.26
N ALA A 91 15.05 -8.53 -9.93
CA ALA A 91 15.50 -9.67 -10.73
C ALA A 91 16.33 -9.20 -11.94
N ASP A 92 15.89 -8.17 -12.66
CA ASP A 92 16.60 -7.60 -13.80
C ASP A 92 17.96 -7.02 -13.38
N GLU A 93 18.02 -6.34 -12.23
CA GLU A 93 19.27 -5.84 -11.63
C GLU A 93 20.24 -6.98 -11.31
N PHE A 94 19.79 -8.03 -10.63
CA PHE A 94 20.62 -9.19 -10.31
C PHE A 94 21.11 -9.94 -11.56
N LEU A 95 20.24 -10.16 -12.55
CA LEU A 95 20.63 -10.80 -13.81
C LEU A 95 21.66 -9.98 -14.57
N GLU A 96 21.59 -8.64 -14.49
CA GLU A 96 22.57 -7.74 -15.07
C GLU A 96 23.92 -7.81 -14.34
N GLU A 97 23.93 -7.94 -13.01
CA GLU A 97 25.16 -8.20 -12.23
C GLU A 97 25.83 -9.50 -12.68
N VAL A 98 25.07 -10.59 -12.79
CA VAL A 98 25.56 -11.89 -13.27
C VAL A 98 26.11 -11.78 -14.69
N ARG A 99 25.45 -11.06 -15.60
CA ARG A 99 25.95 -10.83 -16.97
C ARG A 99 27.26 -10.05 -17.00
N ARG A 100 27.46 -9.15 -16.04
CA ARG A 100 28.69 -8.36 -15.89
C ARG A 100 29.83 -9.15 -15.23
N GLY A 101 29.57 -10.39 -14.80
CA GLY A 101 30.57 -11.29 -14.23
C GLY A 101 30.81 -11.09 -12.72
N TYR A 102 29.83 -10.50 -12.01
CA TYR A 102 29.80 -10.52 -10.55
C TYR A 102 29.31 -11.88 -10.02
#